data_AF-A0A5U5T5F5-F1
#
_entry.id   AF-A0A5U5T5F5-F1
#
_cell.length_a   1.000
_cell.length_b   1.000
_cell.length_c   1.000
_cell.angle_alpha   90.00
_cell.angle_beta   90.00
_cell.angle_gamma   90.00
#
_symmetry.space_group_name_H-M   'P 1'
#
loop_
_entity.id
_entity.type
_entity.pdbx_description
1 polymer ?
#
loop_
_entity_poly.entity_id
_entity_poly.type
_entity_poly.pdbx_seq_one_letter_code
_entity_poly.pdbx_strand_id
1 'polypeptide(L)'
;MGADKTNNIMTLSSGVSQPLLADVQYFELYSSSALNRKLKNIVLPGFYCGFEPVPGTGLSVRITSENSEGKGAASVDVNNVQISVQQIEDVTVLVKAGATNIIVLEANFEHGVKTTQVDSASSVSAARIYARTDNTIGQNQIELCRVIVPSGATAVTKEMIVLKYRVNRAVGVEFSNEISSTEERKAATPLAVKTLHDLVDTKAPLDSPHLSGTPTSPTPEPGTNNTQIANAAFVYAAINALINGAPGTMDTLKEIAAAINNDPNFSTTINNALALKAPLASPAFTGTPTAPTASQGTNSTQIANTAFVKAAITALINGAPGTL
;
A
#
# COMPACT_ATOMS: atom_id res chain seq x y z
N MET A 1 25.90 -84.70 16.25
CA MET A 1 26.98 -83.74 15.92
C MET A 1 26.38 -82.36 15.94
N GLY A 2 26.76 -81.56 16.93
CA GLY A 2 26.34 -80.17 17.03
C GLY A 2 26.96 -79.33 15.93
N ALA A 3 26.19 -78.35 15.45
CA ALA A 3 26.71 -77.16 14.83
C ALA A 3 25.82 -76.01 15.31
N ASP A 4 26.23 -75.47 16.45
CA ASP A 4 25.92 -74.13 16.94
C ASP A 4 26.07 -73.12 15.78
N LYS A 5 24.93 -72.61 15.28
CA LYS A 5 24.88 -71.51 14.29
C LYS A 5 24.60 -70.16 14.96
N THR A 6 24.90 -70.02 16.26
CA THR A 6 24.69 -68.76 17.00
C THR A 6 25.88 -67.81 16.92
N ASN A 7 26.96 -68.17 16.23
CA ASN A 7 28.20 -67.37 16.15
C ASN A 7 28.32 -66.43 14.95
N ASN A 8 27.24 -65.79 14.50
CA ASN A 8 27.35 -64.68 13.53
C ASN A 8 26.32 -63.57 13.80
N ILE A 9 25.92 -63.37 15.05
CA ILE A 9 25.39 -62.06 15.45
C ILE A 9 26.59 -61.12 15.41
N MET A 10 26.83 -60.55 14.23
CA MET A 10 27.79 -59.48 14.03
C MET A 10 27.32 -58.34 14.93
N THR A 11 27.89 -58.27 16.13
CA THR A 11 27.60 -57.21 17.07
C THR A 11 28.16 -55.96 16.43
N LEU A 12 27.30 -55.20 15.72
CA LEU A 12 27.62 -53.85 15.26
C LEU A 12 28.06 -53.11 16.52
N SER A 13 29.32 -52.69 16.52
CA SER A 13 30.06 -52.30 17.71
C SER A 13 29.20 -51.39 18.60
N SER A 14 28.90 -51.86 19.81
CA SER A 14 28.09 -51.19 20.85
C SER A 14 28.68 -49.86 21.36
N GLY A 15 29.75 -49.36 20.72
CA GLY A 15 30.49 -48.15 21.09
C GLY A 15 30.59 -47.09 19.98
N VAL A 16 29.88 -47.22 18.86
CA VAL A 16 29.89 -46.19 17.81
C VAL A 16 28.87 -45.11 18.15
N SER A 17 29.30 -44.12 18.95
CA SER A 17 28.61 -42.83 19.04
C SER A 17 29.11 -41.94 17.91
N GLN A 18 28.22 -41.52 17.02
CA GLN A 18 28.52 -40.59 15.94
C GLN A 18 27.53 -39.42 16.03
N PRO A 19 27.98 -38.18 15.77
CA PRO A 19 27.10 -37.02 15.84
C PRO A 19 26.06 -37.01 14.72
N LEU A 20 26.25 -37.83 13.68
CA LEU A 20 25.35 -37.99 12.54
C LEU A 20 25.06 -39.47 12.30
N LEU A 21 23.78 -39.78 12.02
CA LEU A 21 23.35 -41.10 11.57
C LEU A 21 22.70 -41.00 10.21
N ALA A 22 23.26 -41.66 9.20
CA ALA A 22 22.63 -41.89 7.93
C ALA A 22 21.89 -43.25 7.91
N ASP A 23 20.82 -43.33 7.12
CA ASP A 23 20.05 -44.55 6.91
C ASP A 23 20.82 -45.53 5.99
N VAL A 24 21.73 -46.29 6.62
CA VAL A 24 22.58 -47.31 5.99
C VAL A 24 22.58 -48.58 6.82
N GLN A 25 22.18 -49.70 6.22
CA GLN A 25 22.35 -51.03 6.80
C GLN A 25 23.50 -51.76 6.10
N TYR A 26 24.49 -52.13 6.90
CA TYR A 26 25.55 -53.02 6.47
C TYR A 26 25.02 -54.46 6.35
N PHE A 27 25.28 -55.11 5.21
CA PHE A 27 24.86 -56.46 4.84
C PHE A 27 23.36 -56.72 4.56
N GLU A 28 22.51 -55.69 4.52
CA GLU A 28 21.09 -55.85 4.15
C GLU A 28 20.84 -55.13 2.83
N LEU A 29 21.09 -55.84 1.72
CA LEU A 29 21.03 -55.25 0.38
C LEU A 29 19.60 -54.87 0.01
N TYR A 30 18.64 -55.74 0.27
CA TYR A 30 17.34 -55.66 -0.39
C TYR A 30 16.41 -54.64 0.26
N SER A 31 16.29 -54.59 1.58
CA SER A 31 15.34 -53.71 2.26
C SER A 31 15.84 -52.28 2.28
N SER A 32 17.11 -52.05 2.67
CA SER A 32 17.67 -50.69 2.72
C SER A 32 17.80 -50.05 1.34
N SER A 33 18.22 -50.81 0.31
CA SER A 33 18.26 -50.26 -1.05
C SER A 33 16.87 -50.00 -1.62
N ALA A 34 15.88 -50.84 -1.32
CA ALA A 34 14.51 -50.62 -1.75
C ALA A 34 13.88 -49.40 -1.08
N LEU A 35 14.08 -49.22 0.23
CA LEU A 35 13.59 -48.08 0.97
C LEU A 35 14.23 -46.77 0.47
N ASN A 36 15.56 -46.72 0.38
CA ASN A 36 16.28 -45.54 -0.07
C ASN A 36 15.99 -45.19 -1.55
N ARG A 37 15.71 -46.20 -2.39
CA ARG A 37 15.24 -45.99 -3.78
C ARG A 37 13.78 -45.51 -3.83
N LYS A 38 12.91 -45.94 -2.91
CA LYS A 38 11.52 -45.46 -2.84
C LYS A 38 11.45 -43.99 -2.45
N LEU A 39 12.37 -43.53 -1.60
CA LEU A 39 12.47 -42.11 -1.23
C LEU A 39 13.01 -41.24 -2.36
N LYS A 40 13.79 -41.82 -3.29
CA LYS A 40 14.33 -41.12 -4.47
C LYS A 40 13.22 -40.44 -5.26
N ASN A 41 13.41 -39.16 -5.57
CA ASN A 41 12.44 -38.29 -6.27
C ASN A 41 11.11 -38.02 -5.53
N ILE A 42 10.87 -38.62 -4.37
CA ILE A 42 9.72 -38.29 -3.49
C ILE A 42 10.18 -37.32 -2.40
N VAL A 43 11.29 -37.64 -1.74
CA VAL A 43 11.95 -36.77 -0.76
C VAL A 43 13.10 -36.06 -1.46
N LEU A 44 12.98 -34.75 -1.60
CA LEU A 44 14.00 -33.95 -2.28
C LEU A 44 15.20 -33.70 -1.35
N PRO A 45 16.41 -33.53 -1.91
CA PRO A 45 17.57 -33.18 -1.10
C PRO A 45 17.38 -31.84 -0.39
N GLY A 46 17.82 -31.77 0.87
CA GLY A 46 17.74 -30.58 1.72
C GLY A 46 17.55 -30.89 3.20
N PHE A 47 17.34 -29.83 3.99
CA PHE A 47 17.17 -29.87 5.44
C PHE A 47 15.71 -29.69 5.82
N TYR A 48 15.16 -30.60 6.60
CA TYR A 48 13.77 -30.63 7.01
C TYR A 48 13.54 -30.07 8.42
N CYS A 49 14.53 -30.22 9.31
CA CYS A 49 14.59 -29.58 10.61
C CYS A 49 16.03 -29.61 11.16
N GLY A 50 16.33 -28.79 12.16
CA GLY A 50 17.65 -28.73 12.81
C GLY A 50 18.77 -28.35 11.85
N PHE A 51 19.99 -28.87 12.05
CA PHE A 51 21.18 -28.59 11.23
C PHE A 51 21.46 -27.08 11.05
N GLU A 52 21.32 -26.31 12.12
CA GLU A 52 21.49 -24.87 12.14
C GLU A 52 22.96 -24.50 12.36
N PRO A 53 23.60 -23.75 11.44
CA PRO A 53 24.94 -23.24 11.68
C PRO A 53 24.87 -22.01 12.60
N VAL A 54 25.50 -22.12 13.76
CA VAL A 54 25.72 -21.01 14.70
C VAL A 54 27.21 -20.76 14.90
N PRO A 55 27.63 -19.53 15.27
CA PRO A 55 29.02 -19.27 15.62
C PRO A 55 29.52 -20.25 16.70
N GLY A 56 30.64 -20.91 16.43
CA GLY A 56 31.33 -21.77 17.40
C GLY A 56 32.39 -20.99 18.19
N THR A 57 33.25 -21.73 18.90
CA THR A 57 34.41 -21.13 19.57
C THR A 57 35.53 -20.86 18.56
N GLY A 58 36.09 -19.65 18.58
CA GLY A 58 37.15 -19.25 17.64
C GLY A 58 36.70 -19.36 16.18
N LEU A 59 37.62 -19.77 15.30
CA LEU A 59 37.35 -19.99 13.87
C LEU A 59 36.62 -21.31 13.62
N SER A 60 35.43 -21.45 14.20
CA SER A 60 34.57 -22.61 13.99
C SER A 60 33.10 -22.21 13.85
N VAL A 61 32.36 -23.10 13.18
CA VAL A 61 30.89 -23.07 13.14
C VAL A 61 30.40 -24.32 13.82
N ARG A 62 29.46 -24.14 14.76
CA ARG A 62 28.77 -25.25 15.42
C ARG A 62 27.46 -25.48 14.67
N ILE A 63 27.28 -26.69 14.13
CA ILE A 63 26.01 -27.10 13.54
C ILE A 63 25.19 -27.74 14.65
N THR A 64 23.99 -27.21 14.92
CA THR A 64 23.16 -27.62 16.05
C THR A 64 21.72 -27.88 15.66
N SER A 65 21.01 -28.66 16.46
CA SER A 65 19.56 -28.87 16.36
C SER A 65 18.83 -28.45 17.65
N GLU A 66 19.48 -27.68 18.53
CA GLU A 66 18.89 -27.25 19.81
C GLU A 66 17.62 -26.40 19.65
N ASN A 67 17.47 -25.69 18.53
CA ASN A 67 16.32 -24.82 18.28
C ASN A 67 15.20 -25.46 17.44
N SER A 68 15.27 -26.76 17.14
CA SER A 68 14.24 -27.47 16.38
C SER A 68 13.35 -28.35 17.26
N GLU A 69 12.11 -28.61 16.81
CA GLU A 69 11.13 -29.49 17.52
C GLU A 69 11.60 -30.95 17.71
N GLY A 70 12.78 -31.33 17.20
CA GLY A 70 13.38 -32.63 17.36
C GLY A 70 14.86 -32.65 16.96
N LYS A 71 15.40 -33.85 16.77
CA LYS A 71 16.73 -34.05 16.19
C LYS A 71 16.72 -33.59 14.74
N GLY A 72 17.81 -32.96 14.28
CA GLY A 72 17.91 -32.46 12.92
C GLY A 72 17.73 -33.57 11.89
N ALA A 73 17.03 -33.28 10.80
CA ALA A 73 16.76 -34.23 9.72
C ALA A 73 17.10 -33.61 8.37
N ALA A 74 17.88 -34.32 7.58
CA ALA A 74 18.27 -33.95 6.23
C ALA A 74 18.09 -35.13 5.28
N SER A 75 17.97 -34.82 3.99
CA SER A 75 17.93 -35.81 2.93
C SER A 75 18.99 -35.47 1.90
N VAL A 76 19.82 -36.44 1.53
CA VAL A 76 20.94 -36.28 0.61
C VAL A 76 20.74 -37.19 -0.59
N ASP A 77 20.86 -36.62 -1.79
CA ASP A 77 20.89 -37.40 -3.02
C ASP A 77 22.20 -38.19 -3.07
N VAL A 78 22.15 -39.52 -3.21
CA VAL A 78 23.36 -40.32 -3.40
C VAL A 78 23.15 -41.25 -4.59
N ASN A 79 23.52 -40.77 -5.77
CA ASN A 79 23.40 -41.50 -7.04
C ASN A 79 21.95 -41.96 -7.30
N ASN A 80 21.67 -43.25 -7.12
CA ASN A 80 20.37 -43.88 -7.40
C ASN A 80 19.46 -43.99 -6.18
N VAL A 81 19.90 -43.49 -5.03
CA VAL A 81 19.17 -43.57 -3.77
C VAL A 81 19.07 -42.20 -3.11
N GLN A 82 18.15 -42.07 -2.16
CA GLN A 82 17.99 -40.91 -1.31
C GLN A 82 18.30 -41.32 0.12
N ILE A 83 19.28 -40.67 0.75
CA ILE A 83 19.76 -41.03 2.09
C ILE A 83 19.27 -40.01 3.11
N SER A 84 18.52 -40.49 4.10
CA SER A 84 18.14 -39.70 5.26
C SER A 84 19.32 -39.59 6.23
N VAL A 85 19.60 -38.40 6.74
CA VAL A 85 20.65 -38.15 7.75
C VAL A 85 20.02 -37.44 8.94
N GLN A 86 20.23 -37.98 10.13
CA GLN A 86 19.81 -37.41 11.40
C GLN A 86 21.00 -36.82 12.15
N GLN A 87 20.82 -35.64 12.73
CA GLN A 87 21.78 -35.05 13.66
C GLN A 87 21.48 -35.50 15.09
N ILE A 88 22.40 -36.25 15.69
CA ILE A 88 22.31 -36.75 17.07
C ILE A 88 22.94 -35.75 18.05
N GLU A 89 24.09 -35.21 17.70
CA GLU A 89 24.87 -34.26 18.50
C GLU A 89 25.35 -33.07 17.66
N ASP A 90 25.78 -32.00 18.32
CA ASP A 90 26.35 -30.83 17.66
C ASP A 90 27.66 -31.19 16.95
N VAL A 91 27.82 -30.68 15.72
CA VAL A 91 29.06 -30.87 14.95
C VAL A 91 29.82 -29.55 14.88
N THR A 92 31.04 -29.53 15.42
CA THR A 92 31.93 -28.37 15.30
C THR A 92 32.78 -28.49 14.06
N VAL A 93 32.72 -27.49 13.18
CA VAL A 93 33.43 -27.44 11.91
C VAL A 93 34.41 -26.28 11.92
N LEU A 94 35.69 -26.57 11.75
CA LEU A 94 36.73 -25.54 11.64
C LEU A 94 36.65 -24.83 10.29
N VAL A 95 36.88 -23.51 10.30
CA VAL A 95 36.90 -22.66 9.10
C VAL A 95 38.21 -21.90 8.98
N LYS A 96 38.59 -21.54 7.76
CA LYS A 96 39.82 -20.81 7.45
C LYS A 96 39.54 -19.31 7.30
N ALA A 97 40.36 -18.48 7.95
CA ALA A 97 40.33 -17.03 7.77
C ALA A 97 40.83 -16.60 6.38
N GLY A 98 40.31 -15.48 5.88
CA GLY A 98 40.63 -14.95 4.55
C GLY A 98 40.06 -15.78 3.39
N ALA A 99 39.05 -16.61 3.64
CA ALA A 99 38.43 -17.48 2.64
C ALA A 99 36.91 -17.60 2.83
N THR A 100 36.22 -17.97 1.76
CA THR A 100 34.84 -18.46 1.82
C THR A 100 34.87 -19.95 2.11
N ASN A 101 34.35 -20.35 3.26
CA ASN A 101 34.27 -21.74 3.68
C ASN A 101 32.86 -22.24 3.41
N ILE A 102 32.70 -23.20 2.52
CA ILE A 102 31.43 -23.85 2.26
C ILE A 102 31.30 -25.01 3.25
N ILE A 103 30.28 -24.97 4.08
CA ILE A 103 29.97 -26.07 5.00
C ILE A 103 29.01 -27.00 4.27
N VAL A 104 29.38 -28.27 4.13
CA VAL A 104 28.56 -29.26 3.43
C VAL A 104 28.19 -30.40 4.36
N LEU A 105 26.97 -30.91 4.22
CA LEU A 105 26.60 -32.22 4.71
C LEU A 105 26.80 -33.21 3.56
N GLU A 106 27.65 -34.21 3.77
CA GLU A 106 27.88 -35.32 2.86
C GLU A 106 27.26 -36.59 3.43
N ALA A 107 26.65 -37.40 2.56
CA ALA A 107 26.24 -38.76 2.89
C ALA A 107 26.83 -39.74 1.88
N ASN A 108 27.15 -40.96 2.31
CA ASN A 108 27.71 -42.00 1.47
C ASN A 108 26.88 -43.27 1.59
N PHE A 109 26.61 -43.90 0.44
CA PHE A 109 25.93 -45.18 0.37
C PHE A 109 26.59 -46.02 -0.72
N GLU A 110 27.19 -47.12 -0.31
CA GLU A 110 27.75 -48.13 -1.22
C GLU A 110 27.56 -49.52 -0.61
N HIS A 111 27.08 -50.45 -1.42
CA HIS A 111 26.82 -51.81 -0.95
C HIS A 111 28.13 -52.54 -0.60
N GLY A 112 28.15 -53.21 0.55
CA GLY A 112 29.31 -53.98 1.01
C GLY A 112 30.43 -53.14 1.65
N VAL A 113 30.32 -51.81 1.63
CA VAL A 113 31.27 -50.91 2.26
C VAL A 113 30.88 -50.66 3.71
N LYS A 114 31.77 -50.99 4.64
CA LYS A 114 31.62 -50.61 6.05
C LYS A 114 31.85 -49.12 6.20
N THR A 115 30.90 -48.43 6.80
CA THR A 115 31.06 -47.01 7.16
C THR A 115 31.46 -46.86 8.62
N THR A 116 31.81 -45.65 9.03
CA THR A 116 32.10 -45.31 10.44
C THR A 116 30.94 -45.59 11.40
N GLN A 117 29.69 -45.65 10.91
CA GLN A 117 28.52 -46.05 11.70
C GLN A 117 28.48 -47.54 12.04
N VAL A 118 29.20 -48.35 11.28
CA VAL A 118 29.24 -49.82 11.38
C VAL A 118 30.55 -50.28 12.02
N ASP A 119 31.64 -49.60 11.69
CA ASP A 119 33.01 -49.90 12.10
C ASP A 119 33.77 -48.58 12.26
N SER A 120 34.09 -48.19 13.49
CA SER A 120 34.77 -46.92 13.78
C SER A 120 36.18 -46.84 13.18
N ALA A 121 36.79 -47.96 12.80
CA ALA A 121 38.07 -48.00 12.11
C ALA A 121 37.94 -47.76 10.58
N SER A 122 36.72 -47.69 10.05
CA SER A 122 36.49 -47.40 8.63
C SER A 122 36.95 -45.98 8.28
N SER A 123 37.56 -45.84 7.10
CA SER A 123 37.87 -44.55 6.50
C SER A 123 36.68 -43.89 5.79
N VAL A 124 35.55 -44.61 5.66
CA VAL A 124 34.36 -44.14 4.94
C VAL A 124 33.32 -43.66 5.93
N SER A 125 33.06 -42.35 5.96
CA SER A 125 31.97 -41.80 6.77
C SER A 125 30.63 -42.06 6.09
N ALA A 126 29.65 -42.56 6.83
CA ALA A 126 28.28 -42.69 6.33
C ALA A 126 27.59 -41.33 6.16
N ALA A 127 27.80 -40.43 7.11
CA ALA A 127 27.54 -39.01 6.97
C ALA A 127 28.63 -38.21 7.68
N ARG A 128 28.94 -37.02 7.16
CA ARG A 128 29.85 -36.07 7.80
C ARG A 128 29.53 -34.65 7.41
N ILE A 129 29.84 -33.72 8.30
CA ILE A 129 29.83 -32.30 7.99
C ILE A 129 31.27 -31.79 8.03
N TYR A 130 31.67 -31.05 7.00
CA TYR A 130 33.00 -30.45 6.94
C TYR A 130 32.99 -29.15 6.13
N ALA A 131 34.03 -28.34 6.33
CA ALA A 131 34.28 -27.14 5.55
C ALA A 131 35.14 -27.46 4.34
N ARG A 132 34.81 -26.82 3.22
CA ARG A 132 35.59 -26.85 1.98
C ARG A 132 35.74 -25.44 1.42
N THR A 133 36.72 -25.22 0.55
CA THR A 133 37.05 -23.88 0.02
C THR A 133 36.99 -23.81 -1.51
N ASP A 134 36.71 -24.93 -2.17
CA ASP A 134 36.39 -25.00 -3.58
C ASP A 134 34.90 -24.69 -3.80
N ASN A 135 34.57 -24.08 -4.95
CA ASN A 135 33.21 -23.64 -5.26
C ASN A 135 32.30 -24.76 -5.80
N THR A 136 32.71 -26.03 -5.67
CA THR A 136 32.01 -27.19 -6.24
C THR A 136 31.39 -28.05 -5.15
N ILE A 137 30.08 -28.27 -5.23
CA ILE A 137 29.34 -29.20 -4.37
C ILE A 137 29.37 -30.59 -5.01
N GLY A 138 29.76 -31.61 -4.26
CA GLY A 138 29.75 -33.00 -4.72
C GLY A 138 28.33 -33.51 -4.95
N GLN A 139 28.17 -34.54 -5.79
CA GLN A 139 26.86 -35.11 -6.10
C GLN A 139 26.14 -35.69 -4.87
N ASN A 140 26.91 -36.13 -3.88
CA ASN A 140 26.45 -36.71 -2.61
C ASN A 140 26.45 -35.70 -1.44
N GLN A 141 26.32 -34.41 -1.76
CA GLN A 141 26.47 -33.34 -0.80
C GLN A 141 25.35 -32.31 -0.93
N ILE A 142 24.99 -31.71 0.20
CA ILE A 142 24.11 -30.55 0.26
C ILE A 142 24.79 -29.45 1.06
N GLU A 143 24.63 -28.20 0.60
CA GLU A 143 25.26 -27.03 1.21
C GLU A 143 24.46 -26.57 2.44
N LEU A 144 25.12 -26.51 3.62
CA LEU A 144 24.54 -26.00 4.87
C LEU A 144 24.58 -24.48 4.92
N CYS A 145 25.74 -23.91 4.63
CA CYS A 145 25.97 -22.46 4.61
C CYS A 145 27.32 -22.15 3.98
N ARG A 146 27.55 -20.86 3.69
CA ARG A 146 28.89 -20.32 3.46
C ARG A 146 29.29 -19.46 4.62
N VAL A 147 30.55 -19.57 5.04
CA VAL A 147 31.13 -18.77 6.11
C VAL A 147 32.21 -17.90 5.48
N ILE A 148 31.90 -16.63 5.29
CA ILE A 148 32.80 -15.66 4.69
C ILE A 148 33.63 -15.05 5.81
N VAL A 149 34.86 -15.55 5.97
CA VAL A 149 35.72 -15.15 7.09
C VAL A 149 36.75 -14.13 6.58
N PRO A 150 36.73 -12.87 7.06
CA PRO A 150 37.74 -11.87 6.68
C PRO A 150 39.16 -12.29 7.03
N SER A 151 40.15 -11.71 6.33
CA SER A 151 41.55 -11.91 6.70
C SER A 151 41.81 -11.36 8.12
N GLY A 152 42.52 -12.12 8.95
CA GLY A 152 42.85 -11.72 10.32
C GLY A 152 41.72 -11.92 11.35
N ALA A 153 40.55 -12.42 10.96
CA ALA A 153 39.51 -12.79 11.92
C ALA A 153 39.99 -13.94 12.83
N THR A 154 39.65 -13.85 14.13
CA THR A 154 40.00 -14.87 15.14
C THR A 154 38.78 -15.67 15.62
N ALA A 155 37.57 -15.22 15.28
CA ALA A 155 36.33 -15.90 15.56
C ALA A 155 35.30 -15.72 14.44
N VAL A 156 34.38 -16.68 14.31
CA VAL A 156 33.21 -16.55 13.43
C VAL A 156 32.14 -15.71 14.13
N THR A 157 31.51 -14.77 13.41
CA THR A 157 30.31 -14.06 13.88
C THR A 157 29.08 -14.49 13.10
N LYS A 158 27.89 -14.12 13.58
CA LYS A 158 26.62 -14.50 12.95
C LYS A 158 26.50 -13.94 11.53
N GLU A 159 27.02 -12.74 11.29
CA GLU A 159 27.00 -12.04 10.01
C GLU A 159 27.91 -12.69 8.96
N MET A 160 28.92 -13.45 9.40
CA MET A 160 29.81 -14.20 8.50
C MET A 160 29.12 -15.45 7.93
N ILE A 161 28.04 -15.94 8.56
CA ILE A 161 27.31 -17.15 8.16
C ILE A 161 26.19 -16.77 7.18
N VAL A 162 26.35 -17.17 5.93
CA VAL A 162 25.42 -16.94 4.83
C VAL A 162 24.59 -18.20 4.58
N LEU A 163 23.29 -18.10 4.87
CA LEU A 163 22.31 -19.20 4.74
C LEU A 163 21.61 -19.26 3.37
N LYS A 164 21.86 -18.32 2.46
CA LYS A 164 21.17 -18.22 1.16
C LYS A 164 21.22 -19.50 0.32
N TYR A 165 22.28 -20.30 0.47
CA TYR A 165 22.51 -21.53 -0.30
C TYR A 165 21.94 -22.78 0.39
N ARG A 166 21.47 -22.65 1.64
CA ARG A 166 20.87 -23.73 2.39
C ARG A 166 19.52 -24.10 1.79
N VAL A 167 19.37 -25.36 1.40
CA VAL A 167 18.11 -25.87 0.84
C VAL A 167 17.20 -26.33 1.97
N ASN A 168 16.39 -25.42 2.51
CA ASN A 168 15.36 -25.77 3.49
C ASN A 168 14.16 -26.42 2.78
N ARG A 169 13.66 -27.52 3.33
CA ARG A 169 12.52 -28.26 2.82
C ARG A 169 11.46 -28.35 3.93
N ALA A 170 10.22 -28.02 3.61
CA ALA A 170 9.10 -28.34 4.48
C ALA A 170 8.54 -29.72 4.09
N VAL A 171 8.07 -30.48 5.09
CA VAL A 171 7.18 -31.62 4.84
C VAL A 171 5.75 -31.08 4.83
N GLY A 172 5.10 -31.04 3.68
CA GLY A 172 3.71 -30.56 3.55
C GLY A 172 3.56 -29.04 3.42
N VAL A 173 2.40 -28.52 3.85
CA VAL A 173 2.08 -27.09 3.88
C VAL A 173 2.20 -26.55 5.30
N GLU A 174 2.85 -25.40 5.45
CA GLU A 174 2.94 -24.68 6.72
C GLU A 174 1.69 -23.81 6.90
N PHE A 175 1.06 -23.84 8.06
CA PHE A 175 -0.07 -22.97 8.35
C PHE A 175 0.42 -21.60 8.83
N SER A 176 -0.07 -20.52 8.21
CA SER A 176 0.35 -19.15 8.51
C SER A 176 -0.83 -18.22 8.77
N ASN A 177 -0.63 -17.32 9.73
CA ASN A 177 -1.55 -16.21 10.01
C ASN A 177 -1.25 -14.96 9.14
N GLU A 178 -0.23 -15.01 8.29
CA GLU A 178 0.12 -13.93 7.37
C GLU A 178 -0.95 -13.77 6.28
N ILE A 179 -1.43 -12.55 6.04
CA ILE A 179 -2.41 -12.22 4.99
C ILE A 179 -1.78 -11.76 3.67
N SER A 180 -0.44 -11.72 3.61
CA SER A 180 0.33 -11.21 2.46
C SER A 180 1.45 -12.16 2.00
N SER A 181 1.44 -13.41 2.46
CA SER A 181 2.41 -14.41 2.00
C SER A 181 2.19 -14.72 0.51
N THR A 182 3.29 -14.85 -0.23
CA THR A 182 3.29 -15.32 -1.62
C THR A 182 3.88 -16.73 -1.74
N GLU A 183 4.22 -17.37 -0.63
CA GLU A 183 4.79 -18.71 -0.62
C GLU A 183 3.72 -19.79 -0.89
N GLU A 184 3.91 -20.59 -1.95
CA GLU A 184 3.00 -21.68 -2.33
C GLU A 184 2.85 -22.75 -1.24
N ARG A 185 3.84 -22.87 -0.35
CA ARG A 185 3.84 -23.85 0.75
C ARG A 185 3.30 -23.29 2.06
N LYS A 186 2.82 -22.04 2.11
CA LYS A 186 2.12 -21.48 3.27
C LYS A 186 0.61 -21.43 3.03
N ALA A 187 -0.14 -22.24 3.77
CA ALA A 187 -1.60 -22.23 3.77
C ALA A 187 -2.13 -21.20 4.78
N ALA A 188 -3.12 -20.41 4.39
CA ALA A 188 -3.78 -19.45 5.28
C ALA A 188 -4.60 -20.19 6.36
N THR A 189 -4.46 -19.77 7.62
CA THR A 189 -5.35 -20.23 8.71
C THR A 189 -6.72 -19.53 8.65
N PRO A 190 -7.75 -20.06 9.33
CA PRO A 190 -9.01 -19.34 9.52
C PRO A 190 -8.83 -17.96 10.17
N LEU A 191 -7.81 -17.79 11.01
CA LEU A 191 -7.47 -16.49 11.61
C LEU A 191 -6.97 -15.51 10.54
N ALA A 192 -6.08 -15.92 9.64
CA ALA A 192 -5.66 -15.09 8.51
C ALA A 192 -6.85 -14.66 7.64
N VAL A 193 -7.76 -15.59 7.34
CA VAL A 193 -8.98 -15.30 6.57
C VAL A 193 -9.88 -14.31 7.30
N LYS A 194 -10.07 -14.46 8.62
CA LYS A 194 -10.86 -13.51 9.42
C LYS A 194 -10.21 -12.13 9.46
N THR A 195 -8.90 -12.05 9.67
CA THR A 195 -8.15 -10.79 9.65
C THR A 195 -8.25 -10.09 8.30
N LEU A 196 -8.14 -10.84 7.19
CA LEU A 196 -8.33 -10.29 5.85
C LEU A 196 -9.76 -9.77 5.66
N HIS A 197 -10.77 -10.54 6.10
CA HIS A 197 -12.17 -10.14 6.01
C HIS A 197 -12.44 -8.85 6.80
N ASP A 198 -11.96 -8.77 8.05
CA ASP A 198 -12.10 -7.58 8.88
C ASP A 198 -11.41 -6.35 8.24
N LEU A 199 -10.24 -6.55 7.62
CA LEU A 199 -9.56 -5.49 6.88
C LEU A 199 -10.35 -5.04 5.65
N VAL A 200 -10.92 -5.98 4.88
CA VAL A 200 -11.75 -5.68 3.70
C VAL A 200 -13.02 -4.92 4.10
N ASP A 201 -13.63 -5.26 5.23
CA ASP A 201 -14.82 -4.59 5.75
C ASP A 201 -14.56 -3.11 6.13
N THR A 202 -13.30 -2.70 6.33
CA THR A 202 -12.94 -1.29 6.53
C THR A 202 -12.81 -0.48 5.23
N LYS A 203 -12.85 -1.13 4.06
CA LYS A 203 -12.68 -0.47 2.76
C LYS A 203 -14.04 -0.13 2.16
N ALA A 204 -14.09 0.98 1.42
CA ALA A 204 -15.27 1.34 0.64
C ALA A 204 -15.44 0.35 -0.54
N PRO A 205 -16.69 -0.04 -0.90
CA PRO A 205 -16.91 -0.93 -2.04
C PRO A 205 -16.54 -0.23 -3.35
N LEU A 206 -16.13 -1.00 -4.36
CA LEU A 206 -15.76 -0.46 -5.67
C LEU A 206 -16.97 0.19 -6.37
N ASP A 207 -18.12 -0.49 -6.33
CA ASP A 207 -19.35 -0.01 -6.91
C ASP A 207 -20.18 0.73 -5.87
N SER A 208 -20.54 1.98 -6.18
CA SER A 208 -21.39 2.84 -5.34
C SER A 208 -20.94 2.95 -3.87
N PRO A 209 -19.70 3.40 -3.61
CA PRO A 209 -19.22 3.57 -2.24
C PRO A 209 -20.07 4.57 -1.45
N HIS A 210 -20.54 4.16 -0.28
CA HIS A 210 -21.08 5.08 0.73
C HIS A 210 -19.93 5.67 1.54
N LEU A 211 -19.60 6.94 1.30
CA LEU A 211 -18.54 7.66 2.02
C LEU A 211 -19.11 8.29 3.29
N SER A 212 -18.41 8.14 4.42
CA SER A 212 -18.75 8.77 5.71
C SER A 212 -17.59 9.64 6.21
N GLY A 213 -17.87 10.54 7.17
CA GLY A 213 -16.89 11.50 7.67
C GLY A 213 -16.58 12.62 6.66
N THR A 214 -15.31 13.03 6.56
CA THR A 214 -14.86 14.10 5.67
C THR A 214 -13.92 13.53 4.60
N PRO A 215 -14.44 12.87 3.54
CA PRO A 215 -13.61 12.30 2.49
C PRO A 215 -12.82 13.39 1.77
N THR A 216 -11.57 13.06 1.41
CA THR A 216 -10.72 13.94 0.60
C THR A 216 -10.47 13.30 -0.76
N SER A 217 -10.32 14.14 -1.78
CA SER A 217 -9.86 13.74 -3.10
C SER A 217 -8.91 14.81 -3.64
N PRO A 218 -7.98 14.46 -4.54
CA PRO A 218 -7.17 15.44 -5.25
C PRO A 218 -8.05 16.48 -5.93
N THR A 219 -7.66 17.76 -5.85
CA THR A 219 -8.39 18.87 -6.49
C THR A 219 -8.16 18.84 -8.00
N PRO A 220 -9.20 18.69 -8.82
CA PRO A 220 -9.07 18.80 -10.27
C PRO A 220 -8.55 20.17 -10.71
N GLU A 221 -7.83 20.21 -11.83
CA GLU A 221 -7.42 21.48 -12.47
C GLU A 221 -8.64 22.20 -13.07
N PRO A 222 -8.63 23.55 -13.15
CA PRO A 222 -9.71 24.31 -13.79
C PRO A 222 -10.02 23.82 -15.22
N GLY A 223 -11.30 23.67 -15.54
CA GLY A 223 -11.76 23.20 -16.85
C GLY A 223 -11.83 21.67 -17.01
N THR A 224 -11.48 20.90 -15.98
CA THR A 224 -11.65 19.44 -15.98
C THR A 224 -13.13 19.06 -16.24
N ASN A 225 -13.36 18.20 -17.22
CA ASN A 225 -14.71 17.79 -17.70
C ASN A 225 -14.87 16.26 -17.86
N ASN A 226 -14.18 15.48 -17.04
CA ASN A 226 -14.21 14.01 -17.05
C ASN A 226 -14.95 13.46 -15.80
N THR A 227 -14.81 12.16 -15.54
CA THR A 227 -15.48 11.46 -14.43
C THR A 227 -14.76 11.57 -13.08
N GLN A 228 -13.80 12.49 -12.91
CA GLN A 228 -13.14 12.71 -11.62
C GLN A 228 -14.11 13.30 -10.59
N ILE A 229 -13.88 13.02 -9.31
CA ILE A 229 -14.67 13.57 -8.20
C ILE A 229 -14.43 15.10 -8.12
N ALA A 230 -15.49 15.88 -8.27
CA ALA A 230 -15.46 17.32 -7.98
C ALA A 230 -15.46 17.53 -6.45
N ASN A 231 -14.33 18.03 -5.92
CA ASN A 231 -14.21 18.33 -4.49
C ASN A 231 -14.61 19.78 -4.16
N ALA A 232 -14.72 20.08 -2.87
CA ALA A 232 -15.17 21.40 -2.40
C ALA A 232 -14.26 22.55 -2.89
N ALA A 233 -12.93 22.34 -2.94
CA ALA A 233 -11.98 23.35 -3.41
C ALA A 233 -12.17 23.67 -4.90
N PHE A 234 -12.43 22.66 -5.74
CA PHE A 234 -12.71 22.84 -7.16
C PHE A 234 -14.00 23.61 -7.41
N VAL A 235 -15.09 23.25 -6.72
CA VAL A 235 -16.39 23.95 -6.85
C VAL A 235 -16.26 25.40 -6.39
N TYR A 236 -15.59 25.65 -5.26
CA TYR A 236 -15.35 26.99 -4.76
C TYR A 236 -14.54 27.85 -5.75
N ALA A 237 -13.47 27.29 -6.32
CA ALA A 237 -12.67 27.97 -7.33
C ALA A 237 -13.47 28.26 -8.61
N ALA A 238 -14.28 27.32 -9.08
CA ALA A 238 -15.12 27.49 -10.27
C ALA A 238 -16.17 28.60 -10.08
N ILE A 239 -16.81 28.65 -8.90
CA ILE A 239 -17.77 29.72 -8.55
C ILE A 239 -17.06 31.07 -8.48
N ASN A 240 -15.90 31.15 -7.82
CA ASN A 240 -15.13 32.39 -7.75
C ASN A 240 -14.67 32.85 -9.14
N ALA A 241 -14.26 31.94 -10.02
CA ALA A 241 -13.91 32.25 -11.39
C ALA A 241 -15.12 32.78 -12.19
N LEU A 242 -16.32 32.22 -11.97
CA LEU A 242 -17.55 32.72 -12.57
C LEU A 242 -17.90 34.14 -12.08
N ILE A 243 -17.79 34.39 -10.77
CA ILE A 243 -18.05 35.71 -10.17
C ILE A 243 -17.05 36.75 -10.67
N ASN A 244 -15.76 36.44 -10.66
CA ASN A 244 -14.69 37.35 -11.09
C ASN A 244 -14.59 37.48 -12.62
N GLY A 245 -15.11 36.49 -13.36
CA GLY A 245 -15.20 36.47 -14.82
C GLY A 245 -16.36 37.27 -15.40
N ALA A 246 -17.21 37.85 -14.54
CA ALA A 246 -18.28 38.79 -14.92
C ALA A 246 -17.94 40.29 -14.68
N PRO A 247 -16.71 40.78 -14.89
CA PRO A 247 -16.34 42.14 -14.50
C PRO A 247 -17.02 43.22 -15.35
N GLY A 248 -17.54 42.90 -16.54
CA GLY A 248 -18.36 43.83 -17.33
C GLY A 248 -19.86 43.72 -17.05
N THR A 249 -20.38 42.51 -16.94
CA THR A 249 -21.84 42.27 -16.83
C THR A 249 -22.38 42.55 -15.43
N MET A 250 -21.63 42.23 -14.37
CA MET A 250 -22.03 42.57 -13.00
C MET A 250 -21.86 44.07 -12.73
N ASP A 251 -20.86 44.70 -13.35
CA ASP A 251 -20.72 46.15 -13.36
C ASP A 251 -21.90 46.79 -14.08
N THR A 252 -22.32 46.26 -15.23
CA THR A 252 -23.55 46.72 -15.92
C THR A 252 -24.79 46.61 -15.04
N LEU A 253 -24.99 45.50 -14.31
CA LEU A 253 -26.13 45.36 -13.40
C LEU A 253 -26.06 46.33 -12.22
N LYS A 254 -24.85 46.58 -11.68
CA LYS A 254 -24.61 47.57 -10.62
C LYS A 254 -24.82 49.00 -11.11
N GLU A 255 -24.37 49.31 -12.32
CA GLU A 255 -24.55 50.58 -12.99
C GLU A 255 -26.03 50.84 -13.30
N ILE A 256 -26.76 49.85 -13.82
CA ILE A 256 -28.21 49.94 -14.03
C ILE A 256 -28.93 50.15 -12.70
N ALA A 257 -28.60 49.36 -11.67
CA ALA A 257 -29.19 49.51 -10.34
C ALA A 257 -28.92 50.91 -9.76
N ALA A 258 -27.70 51.44 -9.91
CA ALA A 258 -27.37 52.80 -9.50
C ALA A 258 -28.08 53.87 -10.35
N ALA A 259 -28.19 53.69 -11.67
CA ALA A 259 -28.86 54.60 -12.58
C ALA A 259 -30.37 54.74 -12.29
N ILE A 260 -30.99 53.68 -11.78
CA ILE A 260 -32.38 53.70 -11.29
C ILE A 260 -32.47 53.98 -9.77
N ASN A 261 -31.40 54.48 -9.16
CA ASN A 261 -31.31 54.82 -7.73
C ASN A 261 -31.66 53.66 -6.77
N ASN A 262 -31.39 52.42 -7.19
CA ASN A 262 -31.74 51.19 -6.48
C ASN A 262 -33.23 51.10 -6.11
N ASP A 263 -34.12 51.67 -6.93
CA ASP A 263 -35.56 51.69 -6.65
C ASP A 263 -36.23 50.36 -7.06
N PRO A 264 -36.67 49.50 -6.10
CA PRO A 264 -37.36 48.26 -6.42
C PRO A 264 -38.73 48.49 -7.08
N ASN A 265 -39.28 49.70 -6.99
CA ASN A 265 -40.55 50.10 -7.55
C ASN A 265 -40.39 51.19 -8.62
N PHE A 266 -39.25 51.23 -9.33
CA PHE A 266 -38.89 52.28 -10.30
C PHE A 266 -40.07 52.68 -11.23
N SER A 267 -40.76 51.70 -11.82
CA SER A 267 -41.93 51.95 -12.68
C SER A 267 -43.04 52.73 -11.96
N THR A 268 -43.37 52.34 -10.73
CA THR A 268 -44.36 53.03 -9.89
C THR A 268 -43.91 54.44 -9.55
N THR A 269 -42.65 54.63 -9.17
CA THR A 269 -42.09 55.95 -8.85
C THR A 269 -42.17 56.91 -10.04
N ILE A 270 -41.77 56.46 -11.23
CA ILE A 270 -41.86 57.26 -12.45
C ILE A 270 -43.31 57.56 -12.81
N ASN A 271 -44.21 56.57 -12.72
CA ASN A 271 -45.63 56.77 -13.01
C ASN A 271 -46.28 57.76 -12.04
N ASN A 272 -45.94 57.69 -10.75
CA ASN A 272 -46.41 58.65 -9.75
C ASN A 272 -45.88 60.06 -10.03
N ALA A 273 -44.59 60.20 -10.39
CA ALA A 273 -44.01 61.50 -10.75
C ALA A 273 -44.65 62.09 -12.02
N LEU A 274 -45.01 61.25 -12.99
CA LEU A 274 -45.69 61.64 -14.21
C LEU A 274 -47.15 62.05 -13.97
N ALA A 275 -47.86 61.34 -13.09
CA ALA A 275 -49.24 61.66 -12.71
C ALA A 275 -49.40 63.03 -12.04
N LEU A 276 -48.32 63.58 -11.46
CA LEU A 276 -48.29 64.93 -10.89
C LEU A 276 -48.12 66.05 -11.94
N LYS A 277 -47.87 65.72 -13.21
CA LYS A 277 -47.76 66.71 -14.29
C LYS A 277 -49.13 67.04 -14.87
N ALA A 278 -49.33 68.29 -15.25
CA ALA A 278 -50.53 68.70 -15.97
C ALA A 278 -50.51 68.13 -17.42
N PRO A 279 -51.65 67.67 -17.97
CA PRO A 279 -51.72 67.23 -19.37
C PRO A 279 -51.34 68.34 -20.34
N LEU A 280 -50.74 67.96 -21.48
CA LEU A 280 -50.37 68.92 -22.53
C LEU A 280 -51.60 69.57 -23.19
N ALA A 281 -52.64 68.79 -23.44
CA ALA A 281 -53.88 69.25 -24.05
C ALA A 281 -54.90 69.61 -22.97
N SER A 282 -55.34 70.88 -22.97
CA SER A 282 -56.43 71.39 -22.13
C SER A 282 -56.33 70.98 -20.65
N PRO A 283 -55.23 71.30 -19.94
CA PRO A 283 -55.08 70.92 -18.54
C PRO A 283 -56.16 71.55 -17.66
N ALA A 284 -56.78 70.75 -16.82
CA ALA A 284 -57.48 71.24 -15.65
C ALA A 284 -56.45 71.48 -14.54
N PHE A 285 -56.15 72.74 -14.25
CA PHE A 285 -55.24 73.07 -13.16
C PHE A 285 -55.95 72.99 -11.81
N THR A 286 -55.27 72.44 -10.81
CA THR A 286 -55.75 72.38 -9.41
C THR A 286 -54.90 73.28 -8.52
N GLY A 287 -55.41 73.63 -7.33
CA GLY A 287 -54.75 74.57 -6.42
C GLY A 287 -54.86 76.03 -6.89
N THR A 288 -53.80 76.83 -6.68
CA THR A 288 -53.69 78.23 -7.13
C THR A 288 -52.61 78.37 -8.21
N PRO A 289 -52.92 78.13 -9.50
CA PRO A 289 -51.94 78.22 -10.56
C PRO A 289 -51.37 79.63 -10.67
N THR A 290 -50.06 79.75 -10.80
CA THR A 290 -49.39 81.03 -11.06
C THR A 290 -49.00 81.12 -12.53
N ALA A 291 -49.12 82.31 -13.10
CA ALA A 291 -48.64 82.63 -14.43
C ALA A 291 -47.96 83.99 -14.38
N PRO A 292 -46.91 84.24 -15.21
CA PRO A 292 -46.29 85.55 -15.31
C PRO A 292 -47.33 86.64 -15.67
N THR A 293 -47.23 87.81 -15.04
CA THR A 293 -48.12 88.95 -15.33
C THR A 293 -47.69 89.62 -16.62
N ALA A 294 -48.55 89.62 -17.64
CA ALA A 294 -48.30 90.33 -18.89
C ALA A 294 -48.32 91.86 -18.69
N SER A 295 -47.60 92.59 -19.54
CA SER A 295 -47.69 94.05 -19.59
C SER A 295 -49.08 94.50 -20.04
N GLN A 296 -49.51 95.68 -19.60
CA GLN A 296 -50.82 96.23 -19.96
C GLN A 296 -51.00 96.36 -21.48
N GLY A 297 -52.19 96.03 -21.99
CA GLY A 297 -52.51 96.08 -23.43
C GLY A 297 -52.02 94.88 -24.24
N THR A 298 -51.37 93.90 -23.61
CA THR A 298 -50.96 92.65 -24.29
C THR A 298 -52.19 91.92 -24.84
N ASN A 299 -52.18 91.65 -26.16
CA ASN A 299 -53.19 90.85 -26.85
C ASN A 299 -52.53 89.62 -27.49
N SER A 300 -52.46 88.53 -26.72
CA SER A 300 -51.85 87.27 -27.16
C SER A 300 -52.63 86.08 -26.59
N THR A 301 -52.19 84.86 -26.90
CA THR A 301 -52.77 83.61 -26.37
C THR A 301 -52.26 83.25 -24.97
N GLN A 302 -51.57 84.16 -24.28
CA GLN A 302 -51.11 83.95 -22.90
C GLN A 302 -52.29 83.89 -21.92
N ILE A 303 -52.16 83.06 -20.87
CA ILE A 303 -53.12 83.05 -19.76
C ILE A 303 -53.11 84.41 -19.05
N ALA A 304 -54.28 85.05 -18.99
CA ALA A 304 -54.48 86.26 -18.19
C ALA A 304 -54.56 85.90 -16.70
N ASN A 305 -53.59 86.35 -15.91
CA ASN A 305 -53.62 86.15 -14.45
C ASN A 305 -54.46 87.24 -13.76
N THR A 306 -54.77 87.02 -12.48
CA THR A 306 -55.62 87.93 -11.70
C THR A 306 -55.02 89.33 -11.56
N ALA A 307 -53.68 89.45 -11.48
CA ALA A 307 -52.99 90.73 -11.42
C ALA A 307 -53.17 91.54 -12.71
N PHE A 308 -53.06 90.91 -13.88
CA PHE A 308 -53.30 91.54 -15.18
C PHE A 308 -54.74 92.02 -15.32
N VAL A 309 -55.73 91.17 -14.99
CA VAL A 309 -57.15 91.53 -15.05
C VAL A 309 -57.46 92.69 -14.11
N LYS A 310 -56.96 92.65 -12.87
CA LYS A 310 -57.12 93.74 -11.91
C LYS A 310 -56.52 95.05 -12.43
N ALA A 311 -55.31 95.00 -12.99
CA ALA A 311 -54.68 96.18 -13.58
C ALA A 311 -55.46 96.75 -14.77
N ALA A 312 -56.02 95.89 -15.64
CA ALA A 312 -56.85 96.30 -16.76
C ALA A 312 -58.16 96.96 -16.30
N ILE A 313 -58.83 96.40 -15.29
CA ILE A 313 -60.06 96.97 -14.71
C ILE A 313 -59.75 98.31 -14.02
N THR A 314 -58.70 98.39 -13.21
CA THR A 314 -58.30 99.64 -12.56
C THR A 314 -58.01 100.73 -13.60
N ALA A 315 -57.33 100.39 -14.70
CA ALA A 315 -57.07 101.34 -15.78
C ALA A 315 -58.35 101.81 -16.49
N LEU A 316 -59.31 100.91 -16.72
CA LEU A 316 -60.62 101.27 -17.27
C LEU A 316 -61.39 102.23 -16.35
N ILE A 317 -61.46 101.92 -15.06
CA ILE A 317 -62.13 102.76 -14.05
C ILE A 317 -61.49 104.15 -13.99
N ASN A 318 -60.15 104.21 -13.93
CA ASN A 318 -59.42 105.49 -13.92
C ASN A 318 -59.57 106.27 -15.24
N GLY A 319 -59.84 105.59 -16.34
CA GLY A 319 -60.11 106.20 -17.66
C GLY A 319 -61.54 106.75 -17.81
N ALA A 320 -62.47 106.44 -16.90
CA ALA A 320 -63.86 106.91 -16.93
C ALA A 320 -64.40 107.27 -15.52
N PRO A 321 -63.95 108.38 -14.89
CA PRO A 321 -64.17 108.64 -13.46
C PRO A 321 -65.60 109.01 -13.01
N GLY A 322 -66.62 108.87 -13.85
CA GLY A 322 -67.96 109.40 -13.54
C GLY A 322 -69.17 108.63 -14.09
N THR A 323 -68.99 107.43 -14.63
CA THR A 323 -70.08 106.67 -15.29
C THR A 323 -70.14 105.19 -14.93
N LEU A 324 -69.48 104.78 -13.83
CA LEU A 324 -69.51 103.41 -13.30
C LEU A 324 -69.95 103.41 -11.85
#